data_AF-A0A7Y4Y405-F1
#
_entry.id   AF-A0A7Y4Y405-F1
#
_cell.length_a   1.000
_cell.length_b   1.000
_cell.length_c   1.000
_cell.angle_alpha   90.00
_cell.angle_beta   90.00
_cell.angle_gamma   90.00
#
_symmetry.space_group_name_H-M   'P 1'
#
loop_
_entity.id
_entity.type
_entity.pdbx_description
1 polymer ?
#
loop_
_entity_poly.entity_id
_entity_poly.type
_entity_poly.pdbx_seq_one_letter_code
_entity_poly.pdbx_strand_id
1 'polypeptide(L)' 'MKRALMLGVALLATYVSGYLGYRETHRQRWAFDGHDYVIFGSRTAYFAFRPLSHLDQSVTGIRTHIGPHR' A
#
# COMPACT_ATOMS: atom_id res chain seq x y z
N MET A 1 -30.32 -2.22 -3.93
CA MET A 1 -29.40 -2.67 -2.85
C MET A 1 -28.35 -3.67 -3.34
N LYS A 2 -28.73 -4.85 -3.88
CA LYS A 2 -27.76 -5.87 -4.36
C LYS A 2 -26.70 -5.32 -5.34
N ARG A 3 -27.13 -4.55 -6.36
CA ARG A 3 -26.22 -3.93 -7.34
C ARG A 3 -25.23 -2.94 -6.70
N ALA A 4 -25.70 -2.10 -5.78
CA ALA A 4 -24.85 -1.13 -5.08
C ALA A 4 -23.82 -1.84 -4.17
N LEU A 5 -24.23 -2.91 -3.48
CA LEU A 5 -23.32 -3.75 -2.69
C LEU A 5 -22.25 -4.38 -3.57
N MET A 6 -22.63 -4.96 -4.71
CA MET A 6 -21.69 -5.55 -5.67
C MET A 6 -20.69 -4.52 -6.19
N LEU A 7 -21.15 -3.32 -6.54
CA LEU A 7 -20.28 -2.22 -6.95
C LEU A 7 -19.31 -1.82 -5.83
N GLY A 8 -19.80 -1.71 -4.58
CA GLY A 8 -18.95 -1.41 -3.43
C GLY A 8 -17.85 -2.46 -3.21
N VAL A 9 -18.21 -3.74 -3.28
CA VAL A 9 -17.24 -4.85 -3.19
C VAL A 9 -16.24 -4.81 -4.35
N ALA A 10 -16.70 -4.56 -5.58
CA ALA A 10 -15.81 -4.47 -6.75
C ALA A 10 -14.83 -3.29 -6.65
N LEU A 11 -15.28 -2.14 -6.14
CA LEU A 11 -14.42 -0.98 -5.89
C LEU A 11 -13.40 -1.26 -4.79
N LEU A 12 -13.82 -1.91 -3.69
CA LEU A 12 -12.91 -2.30 -2.62
C LEU A 12 -11.86 -3.31 -3.12
N ALA A 13 -12.28 -4.32 -3.87
CA ALA A 13 -11.38 -5.31 -4.45
C ALA A 13 -10.37 -4.66 -5.40
N THR A 14 -10.83 -3.73 -6.25
CA THR A 14 -9.96 -2.94 -7.13
C THR A 14 -8.94 -2.12 -6.33
N TYR A 15 -9.38 -1.45 -5.26
CA TYR A 15 -8.52 -0.64 -4.41
C TYR A 15 -7.44 -1.47 -3.71
N VAL A 16 -7.81 -2.62 -3.13
CA VAL A 16 -6.87 -3.56 -2.50
C VAL A 16 -5.88 -4.12 -3.53
N SER A 17 -6.37 -4.54 -4.70
CA SER A 17 -5.52 -5.08 -5.76
C SER A 17 -4.53 -4.04 -6.29
N GLY A 18 -4.97 -2.78 -6.42
CA GLY A 18 -4.12 -1.66 -6.81
C GLY A 18 -3.00 -1.41 -5.79
N TYR A 19 -3.30 -1.47 -4.50
CA TYR A 19 -2.27 -1.38 -3.46
C TYR A 19 -1.28 -2.54 -3.51
N LEU A 20 -1.75 -3.78 -3.65
CA LEU A 20 -0.88 -4.96 -3.70
C LEU A 20 0.09 -4.89 -4.88
N GLY A 21 -0.38 -4.48 -6.07
CA GLY A 21 0.48 -4.25 -7.22
C GLY A 21 1.47 -3.11 -7.03
N TYR A 22 1.04 -2.01 -6.39
CA TYR A 22 1.92 -0.89 -6.05
C TYR A 22 3.04 -1.33 -5.09
N ARG A 23 2.65 -1.99 -3.99
CA ARG A 23 3.56 -2.56 -2.98
C ARG A 23 4.62 -3.44 -3.63
N GLU A 24 4.22 -4.37 -4.50
CA GLU A 24 5.16 -5.32 -5.10
C GLU A 24 6.23 -4.63 -5.95
N THR A 25 5.84 -3.59 -6.69
CA THR A 25 6.74 -2.86 -7.59
C THR A 25 7.59 -1.79 -6.90
N HIS A 26 7.19 -1.35 -5.70
CA HIS A 26 7.85 -0.28 -4.94
C HIS A 26 8.44 -0.74 -3.61
N ARG A 27 8.48 -2.06 -3.37
CA ARG A 27 9.09 -2.63 -2.18
C ARG A 27 10.60 -2.55 -2.29
N GLN A 28 11.22 -1.99 -1.27
CA GLN A 28 12.67 -1.93 -1.12
C GLN A 28 13.04 -2.40 0.29
N ARG A 29 14.09 -3.20 0.39
CA ARG A 29 14.67 -3.55 1.69
C ARG A 29 15.71 -2.51 2.05
N TRP A 30 15.54 -1.83 3.17
CA TRP A 30 16.50 -0.83 3.61
C TRP A 30 17.72 -1.51 4.23
N ALA A 31 18.91 -1.20 3.72
CA ALA A 31 20.15 -1.82 4.20
C ALA A 31 20.49 -1.46 5.66
N PHE A 32 20.01 -0.31 6.15
CA PHE A 32 20.32 0.18 7.50
C PHE A 32 19.68 -0.66 8.61
N ASP A 33 18.40 -1.00 8.48
CA ASP A 33 17.64 -1.74 9.49
C ASP A 33 17.18 -3.12 9.03
N GLY A 34 17.41 -3.46 7.76
CA GLY A 34 17.04 -4.73 7.17
C GLY A 34 15.54 -4.93 7.01
N HIS A 35 14.70 -3.91 7.21
CA HIS A 35 13.27 -4.01 7.03
C HIS A 35 12.84 -3.71 5.60
N ASP A 36 11.71 -4.28 5.21
CA ASP A 36 11.06 -3.97 3.94
C ASP A 36 10.18 -2.73 4.07
N TYR A 37 10.27 -1.87 3.05
CA TYR A 37 9.54 -0.63 2.94
C TYR A 37 8.82 -0.55 1.59
N VAL A 38 7.56 -0.12 1.58
CA VAL A 38 6.93 0.40 0.37
C VAL A 38 7.32 1.87 0.21
N ILE A 39 7.97 2.18 -0.91
CA ILE A 39 8.45 3.54 -1.22
C ILE A 39 7.42 4.29 -2.04
N PHE A 40 6.79 5.28 -1.43
CA PHE A 40 5.86 6.18 -2.11
C PHE A 40 6.62 7.29 -2.83
N GLY A 41 6.52 7.32 -4.15
CA GLY A 41 7.11 8.37 -4.99
C GLY A 41 6.39 9.72 -4.93
N SER A 42 5.19 9.77 -4.34
CA SER A 42 4.44 11.02 -4.17
C SER A 42 3.54 10.99 -2.93
N ARG A 43 3.23 12.18 -2.40
CA ARG A 43 2.26 12.33 -1.30
C ARG A 43 0.87 11.85 -1.69
N THR A 44 0.47 12.04 -2.95
CA THR A 44 -0.81 11.57 -3.48
C THR A 44 -0.93 10.06 -3.38
N ALA A 45 0.09 9.32 -3.84
CA ALA A 45 0.10 7.86 -3.74
C ALA A 45 0.07 7.40 -2.27
N TYR A 46 0.85 8.06 -1.40
CA TYR A 46 0.82 7.78 0.03
C TYR A 46 -0.57 7.96 0.62
N PHE A 47 -1.23 9.10 0.41
CA PHE A 47 -2.56 9.32 0.97
C PHE A 47 -3.64 8.43 0.35
N ALA A 48 -3.52 8.11 -0.94
CA ALA A 48 -4.43 7.16 -1.60
C ALA A 48 -4.37 5.77 -0.96
N PHE A 49 -3.17 5.29 -0.60
CA PHE A 49 -2.97 3.95 -0.05
C PHE A 49 -2.71 3.88 1.46
N ARG A 50 -2.74 5.01 2.17
CA ARG A 50 -2.44 5.11 3.61
C ARG A 50 -3.26 4.15 4.47
N PRO A 51 -4.58 3.99 4.27
CA PRO A 51 -5.37 3.02 5.05
C PRO A 51 -4.85 1.58 4.90
N LEU A 52 -4.59 1.15 3.67
CA LEU A 52 -4.07 -0.20 3.40
C LEU A 52 -2.62 -0.37 3.86
N SER A 53 -1.82 0.69 3.81
CA SER A 53 -0.44 0.69 4.28
C SER A 53 -0.34 0.42 5.79
N HIS A 54 -1.22 1.04 6.58
CA HIS A 54 -1.28 0.79 8.03
C HIS A 54 -1.70 -0.64 8.34
N LEU A 55 -2.68 -1.17 7.60
CA LEU A 55 -3.12 -2.56 7.74
C LEU A 55 -2.04 -3.55 7.31
N ASP A 56 -1.34 -3.29 6.21
CA ASP A 56 -0.24 -4.13 5.75
C ASP A 56 0.91 -4.12 6.76
N GLN A 57 1.25 -2.96 7.32
CA GLN A 57 2.27 -2.86 8.36
C GLN A 57 1.91 -3.69 9.60
N SER A 58 0.65 -3.70 10.03
CA SER A 58 0.23 -4.49 11.20
C SER A 58 0.18 -5.99 10.92
N VAL A 59 -0.04 -6.41 9.67
CA VAL A 59 -0.15 -7.82 9.27
C VAL A 59 1.20 -8.41 8.86
N THR A 60 2.01 -7.68 8.10
CA THR A 60 3.24 -8.20 7.47
C THR A 60 4.51 -7.58 8.04
N GLY A 61 4.40 -6.51 8.83
CA GLY A 61 5.55 -5.76 9.34
C GLY A 61 6.24 -4.88 8.29
N ILE A 62 5.75 -4.85 7.05
CA ILE A 62 6.27 -3.99 5.99
C ILE A 62 5.96 -2.54 6.33
N ARG A 63 6.99 -1.71 6.34
CA ARG A 63 6.89 -0.29 6.69
C ARG A 63 6.65 0.54 5.43
N THR A 64 6.42 1.83 5.59
CA THR A 64 6.23 2.74 4.46
C THR A 64 7.07 4.01 4.61
N HIS A 65 7.51 4.56 3.48
CA HIS A 65 8.30 5.79 3.44
C HIS A 65 7.93 6.62 2.21
N ILE A 66 8.01 7.96 2.31
CA ILE A 66 7.79 8.87 1.18
C ILE A 66 9.16 9.35 0.70
N GLY A 67 9.46 9.10 -0.58
CA GLY A 67 10.79 9.36 -1.15
C GLY A 67 11.77 8.20 -0.94
N PRO A 68 12.96 8.27 -1.57
CA PRO A 68 13.94 7.19 -1.49
C PRO A 68 14.58 7.09 -0.11
N HIS A 69 15.07 5.90 0.23
CA HIS A 69 16.04 5.74 1.31
C HIS A 69 17.29 6.60 1.02
N ARG A 70 17.82 7.23 2.05
CA ARG A 70 19.07 8.01 2.01
C ARG A 70 20.12 7.37 2.89
#